data_AF-A0A1Y2IGX3-F1
#
_entry.id   AF-A0A1Y2IGX3-F1
#
_cell.length_a   1.000
_cell.length_b   1.000
_cell.length_c   1.000
_cell.angle_alpha   90.00
_cell.angle_beta   90.00
_cell.angle_gamma   90.00
#
_symmetry.space_group_name_H-M   'P 1'
#
loop_
_entity.id
_entity.type
_entity.pdbx_description
1 polymer ?
#
loop_
_entity_poly.entity_id
_entity_poly.type
_entity_poly.pdbx_seq_one_letter_code
_entity_poly.pdbx_strand_id
1 'polypeptide(L)'
;MSTRPDRCLKCGKNPPGGLKACSKCHGATGMYCSKECQAAHWKLHKKVCHPLSDGEVWGIKILDNRHAPWSRQFQHVLLRPSHPVFTVGELCPVTDLCGTPLLIWGERVHGGKRALEDNQPAVYLRIEPDDGLAPAHWQIDMNGTCIVVRRDRKLLTLEAVEIIYEFHARLINDINYAEGEPFWDRPLSPEWLRDFADEYREEQKRKGRLGFDFFP
;
A
#
# COMPACT_ATOMS: atom_id res chain seq x y z
N MET A 1 -18.88 -6.74 5.05
CA MET A 1 -18.00 -7.07 6.20
C MET A 1 -17.32 -5.78 6.65
N SER A 2 -17.37 -5.47 7.95
CA SER A 2 -16.88 -4.21 8.52
C SER A 2 -15.35 -4.18 8.52
N THR A 3 -14.75 -3.21 7.83
CA THR A 3 -13.30 -3.04 7.56
C THR A 3 -12.56 -2.31 8.68
N ARG A 4 -13.09 -2.36 9.90
CA ARG A 4 -12.53 -1.61 11.03
C ARG A 4 -11.15 -2.14 11.42
N PRO A 5 -10.18 -1.26 11.73
CA PRO A 5 -8.88 -1.69 12.23
C PRO A 5 -9.03 -2.50 13.53
N ASP A 6 -8.38 -3.66 13.60
CA ASP A 6 -8.32 -4.56 14.76
C ASP A 6 -7.13 -4.27 15.69
N ARG A 7 -6.26 -3.32 15.29
CA ARG A 7 -5.10 -2.85 16.05
C ARG A 7 -5.08 -1.33 16.13
N CYS A 8 -4.46 -0.81 17.19
CA CYS A 8 -4.26 0.62 17.36
C CYS A 8 -3.39 1.19 16.23
N LEU A 9 -3.92 2.17 15.48
CA LEU A 9 -3.18 2.74 14.34
C LEU A 9 -1.90 3.50 14.73
N LYS A 10 -1.70 3.84 16.01
CA LYS A 10 -0.48 4.49 16.47
C LYS A 10 0.60 3.53 16.96
N CYS A 11 0.22 2.40 17.55
CA CYS A 11 1.18 1.54 18.27
C CYS A 11 1.04 0.05 17.96
N GLY A 12 0.14 -0.35 17.05
CA GLY A 12 -0.05 -1.74 16.62
C GLY A 12 -0.65 -2.69 17.67
N LYS A 13 -0.86 -2.23 18.91
CA LYS A 13 -1.39 -3.06 20.01
C LYS A 13 -2.90 -3.28 19.87
N ASN A 14 -3.34 -4.48 20.24
CA ASN A 14 -4.74 -4.83 20.43
C ASN A 14 -4.97 -5.12 21.94
N PRO A 15 -5.30 -4.10 22.76
CA PRO A 15 -5.44 -4.29 24.20
C PRO A 15 -6.72 -5.07 24.56
N PRO A 16 -6.75 -5.82 25.67
CA PRO A 16 -7.94 -6.58 26.09
C PRO A 16 -9.21 -5.74 26.27
N GLY A 17 -9.07 -4.46 26.65
CA GLY A 17 -10.18 -3.52 26.78
C GLY A 17 -10.75 -2.99 25.45
N GLY A 18 -10.25 -3.49 24.31
CA GLY A 18 -10.67 -3.08 22.98
C GLY A 18 -10.11 -1.72 22.54
N LEU A 19 -10.47 -1.32 21.32
CA LEU A 19 -10.06 -0.06 20.71
C LEU A 19 -11.19 0.96 20.75
N LYS A 20 -10.81 2.23 20.92
CA LYS A 20 -11.69 3.39 20.88
C LYS A 20 -11.72 3.96 19.47
N ALA A 21 -12.91 4.14 18.94
CA ALA A 21 -13.13 4.76 17.63
C ALA A 21 -12.87 6.27 17.68
N CYS A 22 -12.30 6.82 16.62
CA CYS A 22 -12.28 8.26 16.41
C CYS A 22 -13.71 8.79 16.27
N SER A 23 -14.05 9.84 17.01
CA SER A 23 -15.39 10.44 17.01
C SER A 23 -15.81 11.03 15.67
N LYS A 24 -14.86 11.46 14.82
CA LYS A 24 -15.16 12.10 13.53
C LYS A 24 -15.44 11.11 12.41
N CYS A 25 -14.68 10.02 12.31
CA CYS A 25 -14.90 8.99 11.29
C CYS A 25 -15.65 7.76 11.82
N HIS A 26 -16.08 7.79 13.08
CA HIS A 26 -16.75 6.69 13.77
C HIS A 26 -16.00 5.34 13.69
N GLY A 27 -14.67 5.41 13.67
CA GLY A 27 -13.80 4.23 13.61
C GLY A 27 -13.52 3.72 12.20
N ALA A 28 -14.10 4.31 11.15
CA ALA A 28 -13.91 3.86 9.77
C ALA A 28 -12.44 3.85 9.34
N THR A 29 -11.66 4.85 9.76
CA THR A 29 -10.23 4.97 9.42
C THR A 29 -9.34 5.23 10.63
N GLY A 30 -9.87 5.05 11.85
CA GLY A 30 -9.22 5.51 13.07
C GLY A 30 -9.69 4.78 14.32
N MET A 31 -8.92 3.80 14.77
CA MET A 31 -9.12 3.10 16.04
C MET A 31 -7.84 3.10 16.88
N TYR A 32 -7.98 3.39 18.18
CA TYR A 32 -6.86 3.67 19.08
C TYR A 32 -7.07 3.03 20.45
N CYS A 33 -6.00 2.58 21.10
CA CYS A 33 -6.10 2.11 22.48
C CYS A 33 -6.37 3.26 23.48
N SER A 34 -5.98 4.49 23.14
CA SER A 34 -6.06 5.64 24.04
C SER A 34 -6.17 6.98 23.31
N LYS A 35 -6.55 8.05 24.03
CA LYS A 35 -6.63 9.41 23.47
C LYS A 35 -5.23 9.95 23.12
N GLU A 36 -4.22 9.54 23.87
CA GLU A 36 -2.81 9.89 23.65
C GLU A 36 -2.32 9.30 22.32
N CYS A 37 -2.65 8.03 22.04
CA CYS A 37 -2.36 7.41 20.76
C CYS A 37 -3.07 8.12 19.59
N GLN A 38 -4.34 8.49 19.76
CA GLN A 38 -5.08 9.25 18.76
C GLN A 38 -4.43 10.62 18.49
N ALA A 39 -4.09 11.36 19.55
CA ALA A 39 -3.45 12.67 19.43
C ALA A 39 -2.08 12.59 18.75
N ALA A 40 -1.26 11.60 19.12
CA ALA A 40 0.04 11.39 18.50
C ALA A 40 -0.06 11.01 17.02
N HIS A 41 -1.10 10.26 16.61
CA HIS A 41 -1.34 9.88 15.21
C HIS A 41 -2.07 10.95 14.38
N TRP A 42 -2.57 12.01 15.01
CA TRP A 42 -3.51 12.95 14.39
C TRP A 42 -2.97 13.61 13.12
N LYS A 43 -1.67 13.94 13.07
CA LYS A 43 -1.04 14.58 11.90
C LYS A 43 -1.21 13.76 10.60
N LEU A 44 -1.27 12.44 10.72
CA LEU A 44 -1.45 11.51 9.61
C LEU A 44 -2.93 11.18 9.43
N HIS A 45 -3.59 10.75 10.51
CA HIS A 45 -5.00 10.34 10.46
C HIS A 45 -5.92 11.42 9.91
N LYS A 46 -5.69 12.71 10.22
CA LYS A 46 -6.55 13.80 9.75
C LYS A 46 -6.70 13.87 8.23
N LYS A 47 -5.73 13.33 7.47
CA LYS A 47 -5.74 13.27 6.00
C LYS A 47 -6.74 12.26 5.45
N VAL A 48 -7.08 11.23 6.23
CA VAL A 48 -8.01 10.14 5.89
C VAL A 48 -9.20 10.05 6.85
N CYS A 49 -9.33 11.02 7.76
CA CYS A 49 -10.39 11.05 8.78
C CYS A 49 -11.71 11.49 8.15
N HIS A 50 -12.44 10.52 7.63
CA HIS A 50 -13.70 10.68 6.93
C HIS A 50 -14.64 9.53 7.29
N PRO A 51 -15.91 9.79 7.66
CA PRO A 51 -16.95 8.74 7.68
C PRO A 51 -17.01 8.08 6.30
N LEU A 52 -17.00 6.76 6.23
CA LEU A 52 -17.10 6.04 4.97
C LEU A 52 -18.54 5.59 4.76
N SER A 53 -19.07 5.81 3.56
CA SER A 53 -20.31 5.19 3.11
C SER A 53 -20.09 3.71 2.79
N ASP A 54 -21.17 2.95 2.61
CA ASP A 54 -21.08 1.52 2.36
C ASP A 54 -20.21 1.18 1.15
N GLY A 55 -19.11 0.48 1.43
CA GLY A 55 -18.14 0.02 0.44
C GLY A 55 -17.17 1.09 -0.07
N GLU A 56 -17.23 2.33 0.41
CA GLU A 56 -16.15 3.30 0.19
C GLU A 56 -14.88 2.86 0.91
N VAL A 57 -13.73 3.12 0.30
CA VAL A 57 -12.43 2.77 0.86
C VAL A 57 -11.36 3.76 0.40
N TRP A 58 -10.35 3.97 1.24
CA TRP A 58 -9.16 4.71 0.85
C TRP A 58 -8.20 3.83 0.07
N GLY A 59 -7.92 4.21 -1.16
CA GLY A 59 -6.80 3.72 -1.94
C GLY A 59 -5.71 4.78 -2.05
N ILE A 60 -4.69 4.48 -2.85
CA ILE A 60 -3.59 5.36 -3.19
C ILE A 60 -3.59 5.61 -4.69
N LYS A 61 -3.56 6.89 -5.06
CA LYS A 61 -3.24 7.35 -6.40
C LYS A 61 -1.72 7.50 -6.49
N ILE A 62 -1.12 6.77 -7.42
CA ILE A 62 0.30 6.84 -7.75
C ILE A 62 0.44 7.71 -9.00
N LEU A 63 0.94 8.93 -8.83
CA LEU A 63 1.23 9.83 -9.94
C LEU A 63 2.47 9.35 -10.69
N ASP A 64 2.47 9.57 -12.00
CA ASP A 64 3.62 9.26 -12.86
C ASP A 64 4.86 10.12 -12.53
N ASN A 65 5.98 9.77 -13.15
CA ASN A 65 7.30 10.31 -12.80
C ASN A 65 7.47 11.82 -13.05
N ARG A 66 6.54 12.48 -13.75
CA ARG A 66 6.51 13.95 -13.88
C ARG A 66 6.28 14.65 -12.54
N HIS A 67 5.76 13.92 -11.55
CA HIS A 67 5.45 14.43 -10.22
C HIS A 67 6.51 14.11 -9.17
N ALA A 68 7.72 13.75 -9.58
CA ALA A 68 8.87 13.64 -8.69
C ALA A 68 9.04 14.92 -7.83
N PRO A 69 9.50 14.82 -6.57
CA PRO A 69 10.05 13.64 -5.91
C PRO A 69 9.00 12.67 -5.33
N TRP A 70 9.44 11.46 -4.96
CA TRP A 70 8.67 10.37 -4.35
C TRP A 70 7.61 10.80 -3.33
N SER A 71 7.96 11.77 -2.47
CA SER A 71 7.10 12.31 -1.42
C SER A 71 5.79 12.96 -1.92
N ARG A 72 5.67 13.20 -3.23
CA ARG A 72 4.49 13.77 -3.88
C ARG A 72 3.76 12.80 -4.79
N GLN A 73 4.35 11.66 -5.11
CA GLN A 73 3.79 10.69 -6.06
C GLN A 73 2.61 9.92 -5.48
N PHE A 74 2.59 9.68 -4.17
CA PHE A 74 1.50 8.96 -3.51
C PHE A 74 0.49 9.91 -2.88
N GLN A 75 -0.78 9.72 -3.22
CA GLN A 75 -1.88 10.49 -2.66
C GLN A 75 -3.02 9.57 -2.24
N HIS A 76 -3.54 9.76 -1.03
CA HIS A 76 -4.77 9.09 -0.64
C HIS A 76 -5.91 9.53 -1.58
N VAL A 77 -6.70 8.57 -2.02
CA VAL A 77 -7.90 8.81 -2.83
C VAL A 77 -9.06 8.01 -2.25
N LEU A 78 -10.21 8.65 -2.08
CA LEU A 78 -11.42 7.98 -1.65
C LEU A 78 -12.06 7.31 -2.87
N LEU A 79 -12.19 5.99 -2.82
CA LEU A 79 -12.72 5.18 -3.90
C LEU A 79 -14.13 4.71 -3.56
N ARG A 80 -15.03 4.91 -4.51
CA ARG A 80 -16.39 4.37 -4.45
C ARG A 80 -16.39 2.91 -4.92
N PRO A 81 -17.38 2.08 -4.50
CA PRO A 81 -17.50 0.69 -4.94
C PRO A 81 -17.54 0.51 -6.47
N SER A 82 -18.01 1.53 -7.19
CA SER A 82 -18.10 1.53 -8.65
C SER A 82 -16.79 1.84 -9.36
N HIS A 83 -15.68 2.08 -8.64
CA HIS A 83 -14.40 2.39 -9.27
C HIS A 83 -13.89 1.16 -10.06
N PRO A 84 -13.39 1.31 -11.30
CA PRO A 84 -12.97 0.19 -12.15
C PRO A 84 -11.88 -0.71 -11.56
N VAL A 85 -11.08 -0.22 -10.62
CA VAL A 85 -10.09 -1.02 -9.88
C VAL A 85 -10.69 -2.28 -9.24
N PHE A 86 -11.97 -2.26 -8.88
CA PHE A 86 -12.65 -3.40 -8.25
C PHE A 86 -13.22 -4.42 -9.25
N THR A 87 -13.26 -4.09 -10.55
CA THR A 87 -13.88 -4.94 -11.58
C THR A 87 -12.88 -5.40 -12.64
N VAL A 88 -12.04 -4.48 -13.12
CA VAL A 88 -11.06 -4.75 -14.17
C VAL A 88 -9.62 -4.55 -13.69
N GLY A 89 -9.40 -4.05 -12.47
CA GLY A 89 -8.06 -3.96 -11.90
C GLY A 89 -7.42 -5.33 -11.69
N GLU A 90 -6.09 -5.36 -11.74
CA GLU A 90 -5.29 -6.58 -11.56
C GLU A 90 -4.88 -6.77 -10.10
N LEU A 91 -4.79 -8.02 -9.66
CA LEU A 91 -4.17 -8.37 -8.39
C LEU A 91 -2.64 -8.25 -8.50
N CYS A 92 -2.00 -7.63 -7.52
CA CYS A 92 -0.55 -7.63 -7.37
C CYS A 92 -0.11 -8.93 -6.66
N PRO A 93 0.47 -9.91 -7.37
CA PRO A 93 0.62 -11.28 -6.87
C PRO A 93 1.60 -11.39 -5.69
N VAL A 94 2.74 -10.70 -5.75
CA VAL A 94 3.70 -10.66 -4.62
C VAL A 94 3.04 -10.10 -3.37
N THR A 95 2.21 -9.06 -3.50
CA THR A 95 1.51 -8.46 -2.34
C THR A 95 0.46 -9.40 -1.73
N ASP A 96 -0.22 -10.21 -2.55
CA ASP A 96 -1.20 -11.22 -2.11
C ASP A 96 -0.48 -12.35 -1.34
N LEU A 97 0.64 -12.85 -1.87
CA LEU A 97 1.51 -13.83 -1.20
C LEU A 97 2.07 -13.30 0.13
N CYS A 98 2.35 -12.01 0.21
CA CYS A 98 2.80 -11.34 1.43
C CYS A 98 1.66 -10.88 2.37
N GLY A 99 0.41 -11.26 2.09
CA GLY A 99 -0.72 -11.02 3.00
C GLY A 99 -1.30 -9.60 2.99
N THR A 100 -0.89 -8.77 2.02
CA THR A 100 -1.46 -7.43 1.79
C THR A 100 -1.99 -7.36 0.36
N PRO A 101 -3.14 -8.01 0.06
CA PRO A 101 -3.60 -8.17 -1.32
C PRO A 101 -3.96 -6.81 -1.94
N LEU A 102 -3.10 -6.30 -2.81
CA LEU A 102 -3.36 -5.06 -3.55
C LEU A 102 -4.02 -5.36 -4.89
N LEU A 103 -5.01 -4.54 -5.23
CA LEU A 103 -5.49 -4.38 -6.60
C LEU A 103 -4.86 -3.11 -7.18
N ILE A 104 -4.43 -3.17 -8.43
CA ILE A 104 -3.88 -2.05 -9.18
C ILE A 104 -4.67 -1.82 -10.47
N TRP A 105 -4.88 -0.55 -10.80
CA TRP A 105 -5.52 -0.13 -12.04
C TRP A 105 -4.76 1.04 -12.64
N GLY A 106 -4.27 0.89 -13.86
CA GLY A 106 -3.55 1.94 -14.59
C GLY A 106 -4.46 2.64 -15.60
N GLU A 107 -4.42 3.98 -15.63
CA GLU A 107 -5.22 4.77 -16.59
C GLU A 107 -4.91 4.41 -18.05
N ARG A 108 -3.65 4.09 -18.36
CA ARG A 108 -3.25 3.57 -19.67
C ARG A 108 -3.64 2.11 -19.85
N VAL A 109 -3.14 1.27 -18.96
CA VAL A 109 -3.23 -0.20 -19.07
C VAL A 109 -4.68 -0.66 -19.18
N HIS A 110 -5.57 -0.07 -18.38
CA HIS A 110 -6.96 -0.51 -18.26
C HIS A 110 -7.94 0.50 -18.84
N GLY A 111 -7.63 1.81 -18.72
CA GLY A 111 -8.51 2.88 -19.20
C GLY A 111 -8.29 3.25 -20.67
N GLY A 112 -7.25 2.72 -21.33
CA GLY A 112 -6.91 3.03 -22.71
C GLY A 112 -6.45 4.48 -22.94
N LYS A 113 -6.31 5.28 -21.87
CA LYS A 113 -5.87 6.68 -21.99
C LYS A 113 -4.42 6.73 -22.45
N ARG A 114 -4.03 7.80 -23.16
CA ARG A 114 -2.61 8.03 -23.44
C ARG A 114 -1.89 8.35 -22.12
N ALA A 115 -0.90 7.54 -21.77
CA ALA A 115 -0.01 7.89 -20.69
C ALA A 115 0.93 9.02 -21.10
N LEU A 116 1.30 9.82 -20.12
CA LEU A 116 2.15 10.99 -20.32
C LEU A 116 3.60 10.71 -19.89
N GLU A 117 3.79 9.76 -18.97
CA GLU A 117 5.11 9.30 -18.52
C GLU A 117 5.00 7.91 -17.86
N ASP A 118 6.14 7.27 -17.67
CA ASP A 118 6.26 6.03 -16.91
C ASP A 118 5.90 6.21 -15.41
N ASN A 119 5.61 5.07 -14.77
CA ASN A 119 5.26 5.01 -13.37
C ASN A 119 5.94 3.80 -12.75
N GLN A 120 7.26 3.93 -12.55
CA GLN A 120 8.09 2.89 -11.94
C GLN A 120 7.49 2.30 -10.64
N PRO A 121 6.95 3.09 -9.68
CA PRO A 121 6.28 2.51 -8.52
C PRO A 121 5.16 1.53 -8.86
N ALA A 122 4.32 1.88 -9.84
CA ALA A 122 3.23 0.99 -10.28
C ALA A 122 3.76 -0.30 -10.89
N VAL A 123 4.85 -0.22 -11.68
CA VAL A 123 5.52 -1.40 -12.27
C VAL A 123 6.07 -2.30 -11.17
N TYR A 124 6.77 -1.73 -10.18
CA TYR A 124 7.40 -2.50 -9.11
C TYR A 124 6.36 -3.20 -8.23
N LEU A 125 5.23 -2.53 -7.92
CA LEU A 125 4.13 -3.16 -7.19
C LEU A 125 3.46 -4.29 -7.98
N ARG A 126 3.69 -4.37 -9.30
CA ARG A 126 3.06 -5.33 -10.20
C ARG A 126 4.02 -6.39 -10.74
N ILE A 127 5.16 -6.63 -10.11
CA ILE A 127 6.02 -7.77 -10.47
C ILE A 127 5.36 -9.12 -10.20
N GLU A 128 5.78 -10.14 -10.95
CA GLU A 128 5.42 -11.55 -10.78
C GLU A 128 6.37 -12.26 -9.80
N PRO A 129 5.89 -13.31 -9.10
CA PRO A 129 6.67 -14.02 -8.10
C PRO A 129 7.66 -15.06 -8.69
N ASP A 130 7.61 -15.31 -9.99
CA ASP A 130 8.47 -16.28 -10.67
C ASP A 130 9.74 -15.62 -11.21
N ASP A 131 9.63 -14.43 -11.80
CA ASP A 131 10.76 -13.76 -12.45
C ASP A 131 11.08 -12.36 -11.88
N GLY A 132 10.28 -11.84 -10.96
CA GLY A 132 10.46 -10.50 -10.41
C GLY A 132 10.22 -9.38 -11.43
N LEU A 133 9.61 -9.67 -12.58
CA LEU A 133 9.27 -8.72 -13.63
C LEU A 133 7.77 -8.45 -13.63
N ALA A 134 7.37 -7.24 -14.00
CA ALA A 134 5.96 -6.98 -14.26
C ALA A 134 5.52 -7.61 -15.60
N PRO A 135 4.25 -7.93 -15.82
CA PRO A 135 3.79 -8.37 -17.14
C PRO A 135 4.14 -7.36 -18.25
N ALA A 136 4.32 -7.85 -19.47
CA ALA A 136 4.76 -7.04 -20.61
C ALA A 136 3.92 -5.75 -20.82
N HIS A 137 2.61 -5.81 -20.61
CA HIS A 137 1.72 -4.65 -20.75
C HIS A 137 1.90 -3.57 -19.67
N TRP A 138 2.61 -3.87 -18.58
CA TRP A 138 3.07 -2.92 -17.57
C TRP A 138 4.49 -2.41 -17.82
N GLN A 139 5.29 -3.11 -18.63
CA GLN A 139 6.68 -2.74 -18.92
C GLN A 139 6.85 -1.88 -20.17
N ILE A 140 6.09 -2.18 -21.23
CA ILE A 140 6.37 -1.68 -22.59
C ILE A 140 5.80 -0.27 -22.81
N ASP A 141 4.66 0.02 -22.21
CA ASP A 141 3.98 1.30 -22.36
C ASP A 141 4.20 2.17 -21.11
N MET A 142 4.28 3.48 -21.31
CA MET A 142 4.15 4.43 -20.21
C MET A 142 2.83 4.13 -19.47
N ASN A 143 2.87 3.91 -18.16
CA ASN A 143 1.67 3.51 -17.41
C ASN A 143 0.80 4.70 -16.99
N GLY A 144 1.39 5.91 -16.92
CA GLY A 144 0.72 7.09 -16.42
C GLY A 144 0.31 6.93 -14.96
N THR A 145 -0.72 7.68 -14.57
CA THR A 145 -1.25 7.61 -13.20
C THR A 145 -1.96 6.28 -12.95
N CYS A 146 -1.71 5.68 -11.79
CA CYS A 146 -2.30 4.42 -11.36
C CYS A 146 -3.06 4.59 -10.04
N ILE A 147 -4.02 3.69 -9.79
CA ILE A 147 -4.77 3.56 -8.54
C ILE A 147 -4.44 2.20 -7.93
N VAL A 148 -4.09 2.19 -6.64
CA VAL A 148 -3.86 0.99 -5.85
C VAL A 148 -4.80 0.97 -4.65
N VAL A 149 -5.37 -0.18 -4.31
CA VAL A 149 -6.25 -0.34 -3.15
C VAL A 149 -6.13 -1.75 -2.59
N ARG A 150 -6.34 -1.94 -1.29
CA ARG A 150 -6.41 -3.29 -0.72
C ARG A 150 -7.71 -3.98 -1.17
N ARG A 151 -7.60 -5.22 -1.67
CA ARG A 151 -8.73 -6.08 -2.03
C ARG A 151 -9.66 -6.34 -0.84
N ASP A 152 -9.09 -6.47 0.35
CA ASP A 152 -9.83 -6.66 1.62
C ASP A 152 -10.49 -5.38 2.17
N ARG A 153 -10.35 -4.26 1.44
CA ARG A 153 -10.89 -2.94 1.77
C ARG A 153 -10.43 -2.36 3.12
N LYS A 154 -9.32 -2.85 3.69
CA LYS A 154 -8.66 -2.14 4.80
C LYS A 154 -7.98 -0.87 4.29
N LEU A 155 -7.77 0.08 5.18
CA LEU A 155 -7.06 1.32 4.88
C LEU A 155 -5.64 1.03 4.36
N LEU A 156 -5.32 1.52 3.17
CA LEU A 156 -3.95 1.58 2.66
C LEU A 156 -3.37 2.97 2.93
N THR A 157 -2.36 3.05 3.79
CA THR A 157 -1.69 4.33 4.10
C THR A 157 -0.54 4.60 3.13
N LEU A 158 -0.06 5.85 3.09
CA LEU A 158 1.11 6.22 2.29
C LEU A 158 2.37 5.49 2.78
N GLU A 159 2.50 5.33 4.09
CA GLU A 159 3.65 4.66 4.70
C GLU A 159 3.64 3.16 4.40
N ALA A 160 2.45 2.53 4.40
CA ALA A 160 2.32 1.12 4.07
C ALA A 160 2.66 0.85 2.59
N VAL A 161 2.15 1.65 1.65
CA VAL A 161 2.49 1.46 0.22
C VAL A 161 3.98 1.77 -0.05
N GLU A 162 4.58 2.71 0.68
CA GLU A 162 6.02 2.98 0.59
C GLU A 162 6.84 1.77 1.06
N ILE A 163 6.52 1.18 2.22
CA ILE A 163 7.19 -0.03 2.72
C ILE A 163 7.06 -1.17 1.70
N ILE A 164 5.88 -1.37 1.12
CA ILE A 164 5.65 -2.43 0.13
C ILE A 164 6.47 -2.17 -1.12
N TYR A 165 6.49 -0.93 -1.62
CA TYR A 165 7.32 -0.57 -2.77
C TYR A 165 8.81 -0.83 -2.51
N GLU A 166 9.34 -0.38 -1.37
CA GLU A 166 10.77 -0.57 -1.04
C GLU A 166 11.11 -2.06 -0.88
N PHE A 167 10.18 -2.85 -0.36
CA PHE A 167 10.30 -4.29 -0.33
C PHE A 167 10.40 -4.87 -1.75
N HIS A 168 9.54 -4.44 -2.68
CA HIS A 168 9.59 -4.92 -4.07
C HIS A 168 10.86 -4.45 -4.78
N ALA A 169 11.30 -3.20 -4.55
CA ALA A 169 12.58 -2.70 -5.05
C ALA A 169 13.75 -3.56 -4.54
N ARG A 170 13.71 -4.00 -3.27
CA ARG A 170 14.70 -4.92 -2.71
C ARG A 170 14.63 -6.29 -3.38
N LEU A 171 13.45 -6.87 -3.54
CA LEU A 171 13.26 -8.17 -4.21
C LEU A 171 13.82 -8.17 -5.64
N ILE A 172 13.57 -7.12 -6.42
CA ILE A 172 14.07 -7.00 -7.79
C ILE A 172 15.61 -6.97 -7.83
N ASN A 173 16.25 -6.37 -6.82
CA ASN A 173 17.71 -6.33 -6.74
C ASN A 173 18.32 -7.62 -6.20
N ASP A 174 17.58 -8.37 -5.38
CA ASP A 174 18.06 -9.58 -4.71
C ASP A 174 17.76 -10.87 -5.48
N ILE A 175 16.93 -10.80 -6.53
CA ILE A 175 16.59 -11.99 -7.31
C ILE A 175 17.83 -12.54 -8.02
N ASN A 176 18.01 -13.86 -7.93
CA ASN A 176 19.17 -14.55 -8.46
C ASN A 176 18.87 -15.12 -9.86
N TYR A 177 19.74 -14.82 -10.82
CA TYR A 177 19.68 -15.29 -12.21
C TYR A 177 20.82 -16.25 -12.57
N ALA A 178 21.63 -16.68 -11.60
CA ALA A 178 22.94 -17.25 -11.86
C ALA A 178 22.91 -18.66 -12.47
N GLU A 179 21.79 -19.40 -12.43
CA GLU A 179 21.60 -20.69 -13.13
C GLU A 179 20.15 -21.18 -12.94
N GLY A 180 19.44 -21.46 -14.05
CA GLY A 180 18.06 -21.97 -14.00
C GLY A 180 16.98 -20.89 -13.99
N GLU A 181 15.78 -21.23 -13.51
CA GLU A 181 14.68 -20.28 -13.33
C GLU A 181 15.02 -19.25 -12.23
N PRO A 182 14.66 -17.97 -12.38
CA PRO A 182 14.92 -16.96 -11.36
C PRO A 182 14.33 -17.35 -10.00
N PHE A 183 15.03 -17.01 -8.92
CA PHE A 183 14.54 -17.30 -7.57
C PHE A 183 15.06 -16.31 -6.53
N TRP A 184 14.35 -16.24 -5.40
CA TRP A 184 14.80 -15.58 -4.19
C TRP A 184 15.30 -16.60 -3.16
N ASP A 185 16.25 -16.20 -2.32
CA ASP A 185 16.81 -17.04 -1.25
C ASP A 185 15.80 -17.44 -0.16
N ARG A 186 14.64 -16.76 -0.13
CA ARG A 186 13.54 -17.04 0.80
C ARG A 186 12.21 -17.06 0.04
N PRO A 187 11.26 -17.93 0.40
CA PRO A 187 9.92 -17.89 -0.17
C PRO A 187 9.19 -16.60 0.22
N LEU A 188 8.48 -16.02 -0.75
CA LEU A 188 7.56 -14.91 -0.51
C LEU A 188 6.53 -15.30 0.55
N SER A 189 6.43 -14.48 1.59
CA SER A 189 5.55 -14.76 2.71
C SER A 189 5.17 -13.48 3.45
N PRO A 190 4.08 -13.49 4.23
CA PRO A 190 3.75 -12.37 5.11
C PRO A 190 4.82 -12.12 6.17
N GLU A 191 5.60 -13.14 6.55
CA GLU A 191 6.70 -12.99 7.51
C GLU A 191 7.86 -12.19 6.92
N TRP A 192 8.26 -12.48 5.70
CA TRP A 192 9.36 -11.75 5.08
C TRP A 192 9.06 -10.25 4.89
N LEU A 193 7.84 -9.93 4.44
CA LEU A 193 7.42 -8.52 4.37
C LEU A 193 7.39 -7.87 5.76
N ARG A 194 6.97 -8.59 6.81
CA ARG A 194 7.00 -8.06 8.19
C ARG A 194 8.41 -7.79 8.68
N ASP A 195 9.34 -8.72 8.46
CA ASP A 195 10.75 -8.57 8.86
C ASP A 195 11.35 -7.32 8.20
N PHE A 196 11.17 -7.19 6.88
CA PHE A 196 11.60 -6.00 6.13
C PHE A 196 10.92 -4.72 6.64
N ALA A 197 9.61 -4.77 6.86
CA ALA A 197 8.85 -3.62 7.33
C ALA A 197 9.32 -3.15 8.71
N ASP A 198 9.67 -4.06 9.61
CA ASP A 198 10.18 -3.73 10.94
C ASP A 198 11.55 -3.02 10.85
N GLU A 199 12.47 -3.54 10.04
CA GLU A 199 13.78 -2.91 9.79
C GLU A 199 13.63 -1.51 9.16
N TYR A 200 12.85 -1.41 8.08
CA TYR A 200 12.63 -0.16 7.36
C TYR A 200 11.98 0.89 8.26
N ARG A 201 10.98 0.50 9.07
CA ARG A 201 10.30 1.41 10.00
C ARG A 201 11.25 1.97 11.05
N GLU A 202 12.12 1.15 11.64
CA GLU A 202 13.09 1.64 12.62
C GLU A 202 14.11 2.60 12.01
N GLU A 203 14.50 2.40 10.74
CA GLU A 203 15.31 3.36 10.01
C GLU A 203 14.58 4.69 9.78
N GLN A 204 13.33 4.65 9.30
CA GLN A 204 12.55 5.87 9.06
C GLN A 204 12.23 6.64 10.35
N LYS A 205 12.01 5.93 11.47
CA LYS A 205 11.87 6.52 12.80
C LYS A 205 13.15 7.22 13.25
N ARG A 206 14.33 6.62 13.01
CA ARG A 206 15.64 7.27 13.28
C ARG A 206 15.84 8.54 12.45
N LYS A 207 15.29 8.58 11.23
CA LYS A 207 15.22 9.78 10.38
C LYS A 207 14.17 10.81 10.81
N GLY A 208 13.43 10.55 11.90
CA GLY A 208 12.40 11.46 12.43
C GLY A 208 11.10 11.50 11.61
N ARG A 209 10.89 10.55 10.68
CA ARG A 209 9.68 10.50 9.87
C ARG A 209 8.51 9.93 10.69
N LEU A 210 7.33 10.50 10.48
CA LEU A 210 6.09 10.07 11.14
C LEU A 210 5.43 8.94 10.34
N GLY A 211 4.67 8.09 11.03
CA GLY A 211 3.78 7.10 10.39
C GLY A 211 4.38 5.69 10.24
N PHE A 212 5.66 5.55 10.57
CA PHE A 212 6.39 4.29 10.57
C PHE A 212 6.32 3.57 11.94
N ASP A 213 5.27 3.82 12.72
CA ASP A 213 5.15 3.24 14.06
C ASP A 213 4.74 1.77 14.05
N PHE A 214 4.01 1.34 13.02
CA PHE A 214 3.47 0.01 12.87
C PHE A 214 3.10 -0.25 11.40
N PHE A 215 3.27 -1.49 10.94
CA PHE A 215 2.82 -1.97 9.62
C PHE A 215 1.65 -2.96 9.80
N PRO A 216 0.48 -2.72 9.18
CA PRO A 216 -0.77 -3.46 9.41
C PRO A 216 -0.88 -4.84 8.73
#